data_AF-K2FRI2-F1
#
_entry.id   AF-K2FRI2-F1
#
_cell.length_a   1.000
_cell.length_b   1.000
_cell.length_c   1.000
_cell.angle_alpha   90.00
_cell.angle_beta   90.00
_cell.angle_gamma   90.00
#
_symmetry.space_group_name_H-M   'P 1'
#
loop_
_entity.id
_entity.type
_entity.pdbx_description
1 polymer ?
#
loop_
_entity_poly.entity_id
_entity_poly.type
_entity_poly.pdbx_seq_one_letter_code
_entity_poly.pdbx_strand_id
1 'polypeptide(L)'
;MTNNGDLIISENMPKITITGRINATALELLEKYPSGLHWSELLLKIKASNESFHPKTVNGCIWKLTEKFPDKIYKPSRGIFRLLKYRTIRN
;
A
#
# COMPACT_ATOMS: atom_id res chain seq x y z
N MET A 1 21.71 31.02 19.59
CA MET A 1 21.94 31.06 18.14
C MET A 1 22.39 29.65 17.77
N THR A 2 21.63 28.76 17.15
CA THR A 2 20.50 28.82 16.23
C THR A 2 19.37 27.88 16.67
N ASN A 3 18.16 28.25 16.28
CA ASN A 3 16.90 27.55 16.48
C ASN A 3 16.84 26.23 15.69
N ASN A 4 16.00 25.28 16.15
CA ASN A 4 14.87 24.71 15.38
C ASN A 4 14.56 23.26 15.80
N GLY A 5 13.49 23.13 16.59
CA GLY A 5 12.57 21.99 16.51
C GLY A 5 13.16 20.61 16.78
N ASP A 6 13.53 20.33 18.03
CA ASP A 6 13.41 18.98 18.56
C ASP A 6 11.91 18.61 18.55
N LEU A 7 11.45 18.17 17.38
CA LEU A 7 10.14 17.58 17.17
C LEU A 7 10.09 16.30 18.02
N ILE A 8 9.53 16.43 19.23
CA ILE A 8 8.70 15.46 19.94
C ILE A 8 8.52 14.14 19.17
N ILE A 9 9.53 13.28 19.21
CA ILE A 9 9.42 11.90 18.70
C ILE A 9 8.70 11.10 19.78
N SER A 10 7.37 11.15 19.73
CA SER A 10 6.48 10.30 20.52
C SER A 10 6.95 8.84 20.43
N GLU A 11 7.20 8.21 21.58
CA GLU A 11 7.63 6.81 21.81
C GLU A 11 6.60 5.75 21.36
N ASN A 12 6.06 5.84 20.14
CA ASN A 12 5.13 4.85 19.59
C ASN A 12 5.11 4.84 18.04
N MET A 13 6.24 5.15 17.37
CA MET A 13 6.32 4.88 15.94
C MET A 13 6.44 3.37 15.70
N PRO A 14 5.50 2.73 14.98
CA PRO A 14 5.65 1.33 14.63
C PRO A 14 6.94 1.17 13.82
N LYS A 15 7.81 0.24 14.24
CA LYS A 15 9.03 -0.11 13.48
C LYS A 15 8.69 -0.23 12.00
N ILE A 16 9.36 0.57 11.16
CA ILE A 16 9.16 0.55 9.72
C ILE A 16 9.69 -0.79 9.20
N THR A 17 8.81 -1.76 9.08
CA THR A 17 9.12 -3.09 8.53
C THR A 17 9.12 -3.05 7.01
N ILE A 18 9.86 -3.96 6.37
CA ILE A 18 9.81 -4.12 4.91
C ILE A 18 8.37 -4.37 4.43
N THR A 19 7.59 -5.15 5.18
CA THR A 19 6.17 -5.38 4.88
C THR A 19 5.35 -4.10 5.05
N GLY A 20 5.61 -3.28 6.08
CA GLY A 20 4.99 -1.96 6.23
C GLY A 20 5.24 -1.06 5.03
N ARG A 21 6.49 -1.00 4.56
CA ARG A 21 6.88 -0.22 3.36
C ARG A 21 6.17 -0.72 2.10
N ILE A 22 6.14 -2.04 1.87
CA ILE A 22 5.43 -2.65 0.74
C ILE A 22 3.94 -2.30 0.77
N ASN A 23 3.30 -2.38 1.94
CA ASN A 23 1.88 -2.06 2.10
C ASN A 23 1.59 -0.58 1.85
N ALA A 24 2.46 0.32 2.33
CA ALA A 24 2.36 1.75 2.07
C ALA A 24 2.47 2.03 0.56
N THR A 25 3.49 1.48 -0.10
CA THR A 25 3.66 1.61 -1.56
C THR A 25 2.46 1.07 -2.33
N ALA A 26 1.87 -0.06 -1.90
CA ALA A 26 0.67 -0.60 -2.52
C ALA A 26 -0.52 0.36 -2.42
N LEU A 27 -0.75 0.96 -1.24
CA LEU A 27 -1.81 1.95 -1.03
C LEU A 27 -1.58 3.21 -1.86
N GLU A 28 -0.36 3.74 -1.88
CA GLU A 28 0.00 4.90 -2.70
C GLU A 28 -0.22 4.65 -4.20
N LEU A 29 0.12 3.45 -4.68
CA LEU A 29 -0.18 3.06 -6.06
C LEU A 29 -1.70 3.03 -6.29
N LEU A 30 -2.47 2.36 -5.45
CA LEU A 30 -3.93 2.32 -5.62
C LEU A 30 -4.61 3.70 -5.50
N GLU A 31 -3.97 4.65 -4.83
CA GLU A 31 -4.39 6.05 -4.77
C GLU A 31 -4.13 6.78 -6.09
N LYS A 32 -2.99 6.52 -6.75
CA LYS A 32 -2.67 7.06 -8.08
C LYS A 32 -3.52 6.45 -9.21
N TYR A 33 -4.00 5.23 -9.04
CA TYR A 33 -4.80 4.52 -10.03
C TYR A 33 -6.22 4.29 -9.50
N PRO A 34 -7.13 5.30 -9.62
CA PRO A 34 -8.46 5.23 -9.04
C PRO A 34 -9.34 4.14 -9.66
N SER A 35 -9.02 3.62 -10.84
CA SER A 35 -9.68 2.47 -11.47
C SER A 35 -9.30 1.13 -10.83
N GLY A 36 -8.26 1.12 -9.98
CA GLY A 36 -7.62 -0.09 -9.46
C GLY A 36 -6.49 -0.60 -10.34
N LEU A 37 -5.78 -1.61 -9.84
CA LEU A 37 -4.67 -2.27 -10.52
C LEU A 37 -4.84 -3.79 -10.48
N HIS A 38 -4.46 -4.45 -11.58
CA HIS A 38 -4.36 -5.90 -11.58
C HIS A 38 -3.18 -6.36 -10.72
N TRP A 39 -3.28 -7.57 -10.14
CA TRP A 39 -2.27 -8.17 -9.28
C TRP A 39 -0.87 -8.13 -9.91
N SER A 40 -0.75 -8.55 -11.17
CA SER A 40 0.52 -8.57 -11.89
C SER A 40 1.10 -7.16 -12.05
N GLU A 41 0.27 -6.16 -12.34
CA GLU A 41 0.71 -4.78 -12.47
C GLU A 41 1.13 -4.18 -11.13
N LEU A 42 0.35 -4.43 -10.07
CA LEU A 42 0.66 -4.00 -8.72
C LEU A 42 2.00 -4.60 -8.26
N LEU A 43 2.22 -5.89 -8.52
CA LEU A 43 3.48 -6.58 -8.25
C LEU A 43 4.65 -5.93 -8.98
N LEU A 44 4.52 -5.69 -10.28
CA LEU A 44 5.56 -5.08 -11.11
C LEU A 44 5.87 -3.66 -10.64
N LYS A 45 4.85 -2.84 -10.38
CA LYS A 45 5.02 -1.45 -9.93
C LYS A 45 5.66 -1.37 -8.54
N ILE A 46 5.32 -2.27 -7.61
CA ILE A 46 5.95 -2.30 -6.28
C ILE A 46 7.42 -2.70 -6.39
N LYS A 47 7.75 -3.71 -7.19
CA LYS A 47 9.15 -4.11 -7.44
C LYS A 47 9.95 -2.99 -8.11
N ALA A 48 9.36 -2.34 -9.11
CA ALA A 48 9.99 -1.21 -9.80
C ALA A 48 10.17 0.03 -8.90
N SER A 49 9.34 0.17 -7.86
CA SER A 49 9.48 1.26 -6.89
C SER A 49 10.66 1.02 -5.92
N ASN A 50 11.00 -0.24 -5.63
CA ASN A 50 12.13 -0.57 -4.78
C ASN A 50 12.66 -1.99 -5.05
N GLU A 51 13.85 -2.06 -5.62
CA GLU A 51 14.54 -3.31 -5.98
C GLU A 51 14.93 -4.15 -4.75
N SER A 52 15.04 -3.54 -3.57
CA SER A 52 15.32 -4.24 -2.31
C SER A 52 14.13 -5.08 -1.83
N PHE A 53 12.94 -4.93 -2.41
CA PHE A 53 11.78 -5.72 -2.02
C PHE A 53 11.85 -7.13 -2.58
N HIS A 54 12.04 -8.10 -1.68
CA HIS A 54 12.08 -9.51 -2.06
C HIS A 54 10.76 -9.97 -2.72
N PRO A 55 10.79 -10.60 -3.91
CA PRO A 55 9.59 -10.98 -4.67
C PRO A 55 8.56 -11.79 -3.87
N LYS A 56 9.01 -12.78 -3.08
CA LYS A 56 8.13 -13.57 -2.18
C LYS A 56 7.39 -12.70 -1.16
N THR A 57 8.07 -11.72 -0.58
CA THR A 57 7.48 -10.83 0.43
C THR A 57 6.45 -9.90 -0.20
N VAL A 58 6.73 -9.36 -1.38
CA VAL A 58 5.76 -8.55 -2.14
C VAL A 58 4.52 -9.38 -2.47
N ASN A 59 4.70 -10.58 -3.01
CA ASN A 59 3.59 -11.49 -3.31
C ASN A 59 2.73 -11.76 -2.07
N GLY A 60 3.35 -12.09 -0.93
CA GLY A 60 2.65 -12.33 0.32
C GLY A 60 1.89 -11.11 0.84
N CYS A 61 2.48 -9.91 0.74
CA CYS A 61 1.82 -8.67 1.14
C CYS A 61 0.61 -8.36 0.26
N ILE A 62 0.74 -8.50 -1.07
CA ILE A 62 -0.37 -8.24 -2.00
C ILE A 62 -1.51 -9.24 -1.76
N TRP A 63 -1.20 -10.51 -1.51
CA TRP A 63 -2.23 -11.52 -1.25
C TRP A 63 -3.04 -11.21 0.02
N LYS A 64 -2.34 -10.81 1.10
CA LYS A 64 -2.93 -10.40 2.38
C LYS A 64 -3.46 -8.97 2.39
N LEU A 65 -3.38 -8.24 1.27
CA LEU A 65 -3.66 -6.80 1.24
C LEU A 65 -5.13 -6.49 1.58
N THR A 66 -6.06 -7.33 1.12
CA THR A 66 -7.49 -7.21 1.48
C THR A 66 -7.80 -7.64 2.90
N GLU A 67 -7.03 -8.59 3.46
CA GLU A 67 -7.19 -9.03 4.85
C GLU A 67 -6.64 -7.98 5.82
N LYS A 68 -5.56 -7.30 5.42
CA LYS A 68 -4.89 -6.29 6.23
C LYS A 68 -5.57 -4.92 6.19
N PHE A 69 -6.25 -4.60 5.09
CA PHE A 69 -6.96 -3.34 4.92
C PHE A 69 -8.39 -3.55 4.38
N PRO A 70 -9.25 -4.31 5.10
CA PRO A 70 -10.61 -4.60 4.65
C PRO A 70 -11.48 -3.33 4.57
N ASP A 71 -11.19 -2.34 5.40
CA ASP A 71 -11.81 -1.02 5.45
C ASP A 71 -11.32 -0.05 4.35
N LYS A 72 -10.23 -0.38 3.63
CA LYS A 72 -9.69 0.47 2.55
C LYS A 72 -9.72 -0.16 1.19
N ILE A 73 -9.59 -1.47 1.07
CA ILE A 73 -9.37 -2.16 -0.21
C ILE A 73 -10.46 -3.19 -0.44
N TYR A 74 -10.97 -3.21 -1.67
CA TYR A 74 -11.86 -4.25 -2.15
C TYR A 74 -11.41 -4.75 -3.53
N LYS A 75 -12.01 -5.87 -3.97
CA LYS A 75 -11.73 -6.48 -5.27
C LYS A 75 -12.95 -6.32 -6.18
N PRO A 76 -12.97 -5.36 -7.14
CA PRO A 76 -14.08 -5.21 -8.06
C PRO A 76 -14.20 -6.39 -9.06
N SER A 77 -13.09 -7.07 -9.34
CA SER A 77 -13.03 -8.25 -10.22
C SER A 77 -11.87 -9.15 -9.82
N ARG A 78 -11.81 -10.38 -10.36
CA ARG A 78 -10.73 -11.33 -10.08
C ARG A 78 -9.37 -10.69 -10.41
N GLY A 79 -8.50 -10.62 -9.41
CA GLY A 79 -7.14 -10.09 -9.55
C GLY A 79 -7.02 -8.57 -9.56
N ILE A 80 -8.12 -7.80 -9.53
CA ILE A 80 -8.07 -6.33 -9.45
C ILE A 80 -8.20 -5.89 -8.00
N PHE A 81 -7.32 -4.98 -7.56
CA PHE A 81 -7.37 -4.33 -6.26
C PHE A 81 -7.74 -2.87 -6.45
N ARG A 82 -8.64 -2.35 -5.63
CA ARG A 82 -9.08 -0.95 -5.70
C ARG A 82 -9.41 -0.39 -4.31
N LEU A 83 -9.21 0.91 -4.11
CA LEU A 83 -9.61 1.56 -2.87
C LEU A 83 -11.13 1.75 -2.79
N LEU A 84 -11.69 1.48 -1.62
CA LEU A 84 -13.12 1.63 -1.32
C LEU A 84 -13.62 3.06 -1.55
N LYS A 85 -12.80 4.08 -1.30
CA LYS A 85 -13.15 5.49 -1.57
C LYS A 85 -13.46 5.78 -3.05
N TYR A 86 -12.99 4.95 -3.98
CA TYR A 86 -13.29 5.07 -5.41
C TYR A 86 -14.42 4.15 -5.87
N ARG A 87 -15.05 3.40 -4.95
CA ARG A 87 -16.22 2.59 -5.26
C ARG A 87 -17.38 3.52 -5.55
N THR A 88 -17.67 3.74 -6.82
CA THR A 88 -18.90 4.43 -7.22
C THR A 88 -20.09 3.53 -6.89
N ILE A 89 -20.90 3.96 -5.92
CA ILE A 89 -22.24 3.41 -5.72
C ILE A 89 -23.12 4.13 -6.74
N ARG A 90 -23.55 3.43 -7.79
CA ARG A 90 -24.60 3.95 -8.66
C ARG A 90 -25.93 3.70 -7.94
N ASN A 91 -26.62 4.79 -7.60
CA ASN A 91 -27.97 4.79 -7.06
C ASN A 91 -28.98 4.72 -8.20
#